data_AF-A0A5N3VP35-F1
#
_entry.id   AF-A0A5N3VP35-F1
#
_cell.length_a   1.000
_cell.length_b   1.000
_cell.length_c   1.000
_cell.angle_alpha   90.00
_cell.angle_beta   90.00
_cell.angle_gamma   90.00
#
_symmetry.space_group_name_H-M   'P 1'
#
loop_
_entity.id
_entity.type
_entity.pdbx_description
1 polymer ?
#
loop_
_entity_poly.entity_id
_entity_poly.type
_entity_poly.pdbx_seq_one_letter_code
_entity_poly.pdbx_strand_id
1 'polypeptide(L)'
;MAGWPALSASSRWLEDATICENDNVKETIRRLPENLYNDRVFCIERALDLSMRQQILPKKQWTKYEEDKFYLEPYLKAVIRGRKEREEWARK
;
A
#
# COMPACT_ATOMS: atom_id res chain seq x y z
N MET A 1 -25.74 9.71 -17.21
CA MET A 1 -24.33 9.85 -16.78
C MET A 1 -24.17 9.13 -15.45
N ALA A 2 -23.95 7.81 -15.49
CA ALA A 2 -23.72 7.04 -14.27
C ALA A 2 -22.25 7.22 -13.88
N GLY A 3 -21.98 8.12 -12.94
CA GLY A 3 -20.67 8.22 -12.30
C GLY A 3 -20.39 6.91 -11.60
N TRP A 4 -19.25 6.29 -11.90
CA TRP A 4 -18.90 4.96 -11.43
C TRP A 4 -18.72 4.97 -9.90
N PRO A 5 -19.57 4.31 -9.09
CA PRO A 5 -19.36 4.18 -7.67
C PRO A 5 -19.02 2.72 -7.37
N ALA A 6 -17.91 2.21 -7.93
CA ALA A 6 -17.58 0.79 -7.81
C ALA A 6 -16.07 0.48 -7.80
N LEU A 7 -15.23 1.41 -7.33
CA LEU A 7 -13.82 1.13 -7.04
C LEU A 7 -13.51 1.16 -5.53
N SER A 8 -14.52 1.11 -4.66
CA SER A 8 -14.32 1.12 -3.20
C SER A 8 -14.06 -0.25 -2.57
N ALA A 9 -13.93 -1.32 -3.37
CA ALA A 9 -13.59 -2.65 -2.85
C ALA A 9 -12.11 -2.99 -3.02
N SER A 10 -11.33 -2.16 -3.73
CA SER A 10 -10.03 -2.56 -4.27
C SER A 10 -8.92 -1.53 -4.16
N SER A 11 -9.15 -0.30 -3.71
CA SER A 11 -8.11 0.75 -3.65
C SER A 11 -6.93 0.39 -2.74
N ARG A 12 -7.17 0.00 -1.49
CA ARG A 12 -6.10 -0.49 -0.58
C ARG A 12 -5.46 -1.80 -1.07
N TRP A 13 -6.28 -2.68 -1.62
CA TRP A 13 -5.84 -4.00 -2.12
C TRP A 13 -4.95 -3.90 -3.35
N LEU A 14 -5.20 -2.93 -4.23
CA LEU A 14 -4.42 -2.71 -5.44
C LEU A 14 -3.05 -2.13 -5.08
N GLU A 15 -2.97 -1.21 -4.11
CA GLU A 15 -1.67 -0.69 -3.64
C GLU A 15 -0.82 -1.78 -2.97
N ASP A 16 -1.43 -2.57 -2.08
CA ASP A 16 -0.75 -3.70 -1.43
C ASP A 16 -0.49 -4.88 -2.38
N ALA A 17 -1.19 -5.01 -3.51
CA ALA A 17 -0.89 -6.02 -4.54
C ALA A 17 0.18 -5.55 -5.54
N THR A 18 0.43 -4.23 -5.67
CA THR A 18 1.42 -3.66 -6.60
C THR A 18 2.83 -3.67 -5.99
N ILE A 19 3.20 -4.79 -5.39
CA ILE A 19 4.54 -5.03 -4.88
C ILE A 19 5.30 -5.74 -5.99
N CYS A 20 6.33 -5.11 -6.58
CA CYS A 20 7.67 -5.75 -6.59
C CYS A 20 8.79 -5.07 -7.39
N GLU A 21 8.59 -4.00 -8.16
CA GLU A 21 9.68 -3.56 -9.06
C GLU A 21 10.56 -2.41 -8.55
N ASN A 22 10.06 -1.50 -7.71
CA ASN A 22 10.83 -0.29 -7.36
C ASN A 22 11.67 -0.46 -6.07
N ASP A 23 12.98 -0.27 -6.16
CA ASP A 23 13.91 -0.33 -5.01
C ASP A 23 13.56 0.66 -3.90
N ASN A 24 12.98 1.82 -4.24
CA ASN A 24 12.55 2.79 -3.24
C ASN A 24 11.40 2.25 -2.39
N VAL A 25 10.49 1.47 -2.99
CA VAL A 25 9.36 0.87 -2.27
C VAL A 25 9.85 -0.24 -1.34
N LYS A 26 10.82 -1.07 -1.78
CA LYS A 26 11.45 -2.09 -0.94
C LYS A 26 12.10 -1.49 0.30
N GLU A 27 12.85 -0.40 0.12
CA GLU A 27 13.49 0.31 1.21
C GLU A 27 12.47 1.00 2.13
N THR A 28 11.35 1.48 1.56
CA THR A 28 10.26 2.09 2.32
C THR A 28 9.59 1.05 3.23
N ILE A 29 9.29 -0.14 2.72
CA ILE A 29 8.69 -1.23 3.50
C ILE A 29 9.62 -1.69 4.63
N ARG A 30 10.94 -1.73 4.40
CA ARG A 30 11.94 -2.06 5.44
C ARG A 30 11.97 -1.07 6.60
N ARG A 31 11.64 0.20 6.35
CA ARG A 31 11.67 1.28 7.35
C ARG A 31 10.30 1.52 8.02
N LEU A 32 9.28 0.80 7.57
CA LEU A 32 7.92 0.97 8.06
C LEU A 32 7.84 0.50 9.52
N PRO A 33 7.09 1.19 10.40
CA PRO A 33 6.87 0.71 11.75
C PRO A 33 6.08 -0.60 11.76
N GLU A 34 6.33 -1.43 12.77
CA GLU A 34 5.85 -2.82 12.85
C GLU A 34 4.32 -2.93 12.80
N ASN A 35 3.60 -1.99 13.42
CA ASN A 35 2.14 -1.95 13.39
C ASN A 35 1.58 -1.85 11.96
N LEU A 36 2.11 -0.93 11.15
CA LEU A 36 1.68 -0.74 9.76
C LEU A 36 2.11 -1.92 8.87
N TYR A 37 3.28 -2.50 9.16
CA TYR A 37 3.75 -3.69 8.47
C TYR A 37 2.82 -4.90 8.71
N ASN A 38 2.43 -5.14 9.96
CA ASN A 38 1.54 -6.24 10.33
C ASN A 38 0.14 -6.05 9.74
N ASP A 39 -0.40 -4.82 9.76
CA ASP A 39 -1.68 -4.50 9.13
C ASP A 39 -1.68 -4.82 7.63
N ARG A 40 -0.58 -4.48 6.95
CA ARG A 40 -0.36 -4.80 5.53
C ARG A 40 -0.29 -6.31 5.29
N VAL A 41 0.49 -7.04 6.08
CA VAL A 41 0.60 -8.51 5.95
C VAL A 41 -0.77 -9.15 6.15
N PHE A 42 -1.52 -8.72 7.15
CA PHE A 42 -2.86 -9.22 7.41
C PHE A 42 -3.85 -8.92 6.29
N CYS A 43 -3.77 -7.73 5.69
CA CYS A 43 -4.51 -7.43 4.46
C CYS A 43 -4.13 -8.48 3.40
N ILE A 44 -2.87 -8.56 2.99
CA ILE A 44 -2.39 -9.47 1.93
C ILE A 44 -2.83 -10.93 2.17
N GLU A 45 -2.62 -11.47 3.37
CA GLU A 45 -3.03 -12.83 3.74
C GLU A 45 -4.54 -13.05 3.57
N ARG A 46 -5.35 -12.07 3.97
CA ARG A 46 -6.79 -12.13 3.80
C ARG A 46 -7.20 -12.07 2.32
N ALA A 47 -6.54 -11.25 1.48
CA ALA A 47 -6.80 -11.28 0.03
C ALA A 47 -6.49 -12.64 -0.56
N LEU A 48 -5.35 -13.21 -0.17
CA LEU A 48 -4.92 -14.51 -0.67
C LEU A 48 -5.92 -15.60 -0.26
N ASP A 49 -6.35 -15.63 1.01
CA ASP A 49 -7.36 -16.59 1.48
C ASP A 49 -8.69 -16.45 0.73
N LEU A 50 -9.18 -15.22 0.52
CA LEU A 50 -10.41 -14.96 -0.22
C LEU A 50 -10.29 -15.33 -1.70
N SER A 51 -9.13 -15.04 -2.31
CA SER A 51 -8.81 -15.40 -3.69
C SER A 51 -8.76 -16.92 -3.86
N MET A 52 -8.09 -17.63 -2.94
CA MET A 52 -8.02 -19.09 -2.93
C MET A 52 -9.41 -19.72 -2.81
N ARG A 53 -10.30 -19.13 -2.02
CA ARG A 53 -11.69 -19.59 -1.85
C ARG A 53 -12.64 -19.11 -2.96
N GLN A 54 -12.18 -18.22 -3.86
CA GLN A 54 -12.99 -17.51 -4.84
C GLN A 54 -14.23 -16.82 -4.21
N GLN A 55 -14.06 -16.29 -2.99
CA GLN A 55 -15.13 -15.63 -2.24
C GLN A 55 -14.89 -14.13 -2.17
N ILE A 56 -15.99 -13.37 -2.18
CA ILE A 56 -15.96 -11.92 -2.05
C ILE A 56 -16.10 -11.55 -0.57
N LEU A 57 -15.38 -10.53 -0.12
CA LEU A 57 -15.47 -10.01 1.23
C LEU A 57 -16.90 -9.55 1.55
N PRO A 58 -17.50 -9.89 2.71
CA PRO A 58 -18.80 -9.39 3.11
C PRO A 58 -18.85 -7.86 3.18
N LYS A 59 -19.95 -7.24 2.75
CA LYS A 59 -20.10 -5.76 2.67
C LYS A 59 -19.81 -5.01 3.97
N LYS A 60 -20.06 -5.64 5.13
CA LYS A 60 -19.78 -5.05 6.46
C LYS A 60 -18.28 -4.85 6.73
N GLN A 61 -17.44 -5.64 6.09
CA GLN A 61 -15.98 -5.61 6.24
C GLN A 61 -15.28 -4.77 5.16
N TRP A 62 -16.05 -4.10 4.30
CA TRP A 62 -15.49 -3.21 3.29
C TRP A 62 -14.96 -1.95 3.97
N THR A 63 -13.72 -1.60 3.66
CA THR A 63 -13.12 -0.34 4.11
C THR A 63 -13.93 0.81 3.55
N LYS A 64 -14.31 1.75 4.41
CA LYS A 64 -14.96 2.98 3.95
C LYS A 64 -13.94 3.87 3.27
N TYR A 65 -14.39 4.67 2.31
CA TYR A 65 -13.53 5.60 1.58
C TYR A 65 -12.80 6.59 2.50
N GLU A 66 -13.48 7.08 3.54
CA GLU A 66 -12.90 8.04 4.51
C GLU A 66 -11.77 7.44 5.38
N GLU A 67 -11.76 6.12 5.53
CA GLU A 67 -10.77 5.37 6.31
C GLU A 67 -9.59 4.91 5.46
N ASP A 68 -9.70 5.03 4.13
CA ASP A 68 -8.68 4.62 3.17
C ASP A 68 -7.59 5.70 3.05
N LYS A 69 -6.55 5.56 3.88
CA LYS A 69 -5.41 6.49 3.93
C LYS A 69 -4.18 5.87 3.27
N PHE A 70 -3.54 6.63 2.38
CA PHE A 70 -2.27 6.30 1.74
C PHE A 70 -1.12 6.32 2.78
N TYR A 71 -0.96 5.23 3.51
CA TYR A 71 0.01 5.14 4.61
C TYR A 71 1.47 5.08 4.12
N LEU A 72 1.71 4.67 2.88
CA LEU A 72 3.07 4.47 2.32
C LEU A 72 3.68 5.75 1.73
N GLU A 73 2.85 6.67 1.23
CA GLU A 73 3.27 7.92 0.59
C GLU A 73 4.26 8.78 1.43
N PRO A 74 4.02 9.03 2.73
CA PRO A 74 4.95 9.85 3.53
C PRO A 74 6.34 9.20 3.66
N TYR A 75 6.39 7.88 3.79
CA TYR A 75 7.64 7.14 3.91
C TYR A 75 8.40 7.08 2.56
N LEU A 76 7.67 6.94 1.45
CA LEU A 76 8.26 6.93 0.12
C LEU A 76 8.92 8.28 -0.21
N LYS A 77 8.26 9.39 0.13
CA LYS A 77 8.84 10.74 -0.01
C LYS A 77 10.12 10.91 0.81
N ALA A 78 10.16 10.37 2.03
CA ALA A 78 11.34 10.42 2.88
C ALA A 78 12.53 9.64 2.28
N VAL A 79 12.28 8.45 1.72
CA VAL A 79 13.32 7.62 1.07
C VAL A 79 13.86 8.30 -0.19
N ILE A 80 12.97 8.84 -1.04
CA ILE A 80 13.37 9.56 -2.27
C ILE A 80 14.20 10.80 -1.91
N ARG A 81 13.79 11.56 -0.89
CA ARG A 81 14.55 12.72 -0.42
C ARG A 81 15.96 12.32 0.04
N GLY A 82 16.07 11.28 0.88
CA GLY A 82 17.37 10.80 1.34
C GLY A 82 18.27 10.22 0.24
N ARG A 83 17.70 9.72 -0.87
CA ARG A 83 18.49 9.36 -2.06
C ARG A 83 19.03 10.58 -2.79
N LYS A 84 18.17 11.56 -3.07
CA LYS A 84 18.56 12.80 -3.74
C LYS A 84 19.64 13.55 -2.96
N GLU A 85 19.50 13.65 -1.64
CA GLU A 85 20.53 14.27 -0.78
C GLU A 85 21.89 13.56 -0.93
N ARG A 86 21.93 12.22 -0.91
CA ARG A 86 23.19 11.49 -1.11
C ARG A 86 23.81 11.70 -2.49
N GLU A 87 22.99 11.75 -3.54
CA GLU A 87 23.44 12.03 -4.91
C GLU A 87 24.00 13.46 -5.04
N GLU A 88 23.35 14.45 -4.42
CA GLU A 88 23.82 15.83 -4.41
C GLU A 88 25.13 16.00 -3.64
N TRP A 89 25.29 15.30 -2.52
CA TRP A 89 26.54 15.27 -1.75
C TRP A 89 27.68 14.59 -2.52
N ALA A 90 27.41 13.52 -3.25
CA ALA A 90 28.42 12.81 -4.05
C ALA A 90 28.87 13.59 -5.29
N ARG A 91 28.02 14.50 -5.80
CA ARG A 91 28.34 15.38 -6.94
C ARG A 91 29.17 16.61 -6.53
N LYS A 92 29.27 16.89 -5.23
CA LYS A 92 29.99 18.04 -4.68
C LYS A 92 31.39 17.64 -4.25
#